data_AF-A0A7S9D3G3-F1
#
_entry.id   AF-A0A7S9D3G3-F1
#
_cell.length_a   1.000
_cell.length_b   1.000
_cell.length_c   1.000
_cell.angle_alpha   90.00
_cell.angle_beta   90.00
_cell.angle_gamma   90.00
#
_symmetry.space_group_name_H-M   'P 1'
#
loop_
_entity.id
_entity.type
_entity.pdbx_description
1 polymer ?
#
loop_
_entity_poly.entity_id
_entity_poly.type
_entity_poly.pdbx_seq_one_letter_code
_entity_poly.pdbx_strand_id
1 'polypeptide(L)' 'MRRTILTLASLAALTVAAFPAAQAHAGNDRYCLQGRIWGYPGNCQFASYQQCLATASGTSAYCGVNPRYAFSQPRDY' A
#
# COMPACT_ATOMS: atom_id res chain seq x y z
N MET A 1 -21.96 2.56 -51.59
CA MET A 1 -22.11 1.38 -50.70
C MET A 1 -20.81 0.61 -50.70
N ARG A 2 -19.91 0.81 -49.73
CA ARG A 2 -19.64 -0.09 -48.58
C ARG A 2 -18.10 -0.11 -48.49
N ARG A 3 -17.40 -0.11 -47.37
CA ARG A 3 -17.67 -0.04 -45.94
C ARG A 3 -16.32 0.33 -45.34
N THR A 4 -16.25 1.39 -44.55
CA THR A 4 -15.13 1.74 -43.67
C THR A 4 -14.87 0.56 -42.73
N ILE A 5 -13.74 -0.13 -42.92
CA ILE A 5 -13.31 -1.19 -42.00
C ILE A 5 -12.45 -0.52 -40.93
N LEU A 6 -13.11 -0.16 -39.83
CA LEU A 6 -12.50 0.22 -38.56
C LEU A 6 -11.73 -0.98 -38.02
N THR A 7 -10.40 -0.94 -38.08
CA THR A 7 -9.52 -1.89 -37.41
C THR A 7 -9.48 -1.54 -35.92
N LEU A 8 -10.20 -2.32 -35.12
CA LEU A 8 -10.17 -2.28 -33.65
C LEU A 8 -8.78 -2.71 -33.15
N ALA A 9 -7.93 -1.75 -32.85
CA ALA A 9 -6.69 -1.98 -32.11
C ALA A 9 -7.03 -2.29 -30.65
N SER A 10 -6.94 -3.57 -30.28
CA SER A 10 -7.16 -4.03 -28.91
C SER A 10 -5.84 -3.94 -28.14
N LEU A 11 -5.63 -2.84 -27.41
CA LEU A 11 -4.53 -2.76 -26.44
C LEU A 11 -4.94 -3.42 -25.13
N ALA A 12 -4.56 -4.69 -24.95
CA ALA A 12 -4.64 -5.35 -23.65
C ALA A 12 -3.47 -4.87 -22.78
N ALA A 13 -3.72 -3.93 -21.87
CA ALA A 13 -2.75 -3.51 -20.87
C ALA A 13 -2.68 -4.54 -19.74
N LEU A 14 -1.63 -5.37 -19.72
CA LEU A 14 -1.27 -6.19 -18.57
C LEU A 14 -0.57 -5.32 -17.52
N THR A 15 -1.30 -4.93 -16.48
CA THR A 15 -0.70 -4.25 -15.31
C THR A 15 -0.16 -5.29 -14.34
N VAL A 16 1.16 -5.48 -14.35
CA VAL A 16 1.86 -6.24 -13.30
C VAL A 16 1.91 -5.37 -12.05
N ALA A 17 1.12 -5.70 -11.03
CA ALA A 17 1.21 -5.08 -9.72
C ALA A 17 2.51 -5.55 -9.03
N ALA A 18 3.61 -4.83 -9.27
CA ALA A 18 4.81 -4.99 -8.47
C ALA A 18 4.52 -4.41 -7.07
N PHE A 19 4.49 -5.27 -6.05
CA PHE A 19 4.39 -4.83 -4.66
C PHE A 19 5.79 -4.43 -4.20
N PRO A 20 6.09 -3.15 -3.98
CA PRO A 20 7.38 -2.78 -3.42
C PRO A 20 7.50 -3.40 -2.03
N ALA A 21 8.62 -4.08 -1.77
CA ALA A 21 8.99 -4.45 -0.43
C ALA A 21 9.08 -3.15 0.39
N ALA A 22 8.35 -3.11 1.50
CA ALA A 22 8.21 -1.93 2.35
C ALA A 22 9.54 -1.55 3.01
N GLN A 23 10.40 -0.83 2.29
CA GLN A 23 11.60 -0.20 2.83
C GLN A 23 11.18 0.89 3.83
N ALA A 24 11.25 0.57 5.13
CA ALA A 24 11.07 1.52 6.21
C ALA A 24 12.19 2.57 6.14
N HIS A 25 11.88 3.74 5.59
CA HIS A 25 12.73 4.91 5.78
C HIS A 25 12.69 5.28 7.27
N ALA A 26 13.85 5.49 7.90
CA ALA A 26 13.93 5.89 9.30
C ALA A 26 13.09 7.17 9.53
N GLY A 27 11.91 7.03 10.15
CA GLY A 27 10.95 8.12 10.36
C GLY A 27 9.58 7.92 9.71
N ASN A 28 9.48 7.06 8.69
CA ASN A 28 8.23 6.73 8.00
C ASN A 28 7.65 5.39 8.44
N ASP A 29 7.97 4.91 9.63
CA ASP A 29 7.66 3.56 10.08
C ASP A 29 6.74 3.53 11.29
N ARG A 30 5.94 4.58 11.51
CA ARG A 30 5.00 4.63 12.65
C ARG A 30 3.74 3.80 12.43
N TYR A 31 3.26 3.72 11.19
CA TYR A 31 2.03 3.04 10.84
C TYR A 31 2.26 2.04 9.72
N CYS A 32 1.51 0.94 9.79
CA CYS A 32 1.57 -0.15 8.84
C CYS A 32 0.21 -0.39 8.18
N LEU A 33 0.23 -0.58 6.86
CA LEU A 33 -0.90 -1.08 6.09
C LEU A 33 -0.98 -2.60 6.25
N GLN A 34 -2.05 -3.06 6.87
CA GLN A 34 -2.31 -4.43 7.31
C GLN A 34 -3.53 -5.00 6.60
N GLY A 35 -3.66 -6.32 6.56
CA GLY A 35 -4.78 -7.00 5.93
C GLY A 35 -4.36 -8.34 5.35
N ARG A 36 -5.29 -9.05 4.70
CA ARG A 36 -5.05 -10.42 4.22
C ARG A 36 -3.86 -10.53 3.24
N ILE A 37 -3.62 -9.48 2.44
CA ILE A 37 -2.51 -9.43 1.47
C ILE A 37 -1.19 -9.05 2.15
N TRP A 38 -1.23 -8.13 3.12
CA TRP A 38 -0.04 -7.55 3.75
C TRP A 38 0.45 -8.33 4.98
N GLY A 39 -0.43 -9.09 5.65
CA GLY A 39 -0.11 -9.79 6.89
C GLY A 39 0.13 -8.84 8.08
N TYR A 40 0.84 -9.35 9.08
CA TYR A 40 1.31 -8.60 10.25
C TYR A 40 2.85 -8.62 10.31
N PRO A 41 3.52 -7.48 10.53
CA PRO A 41 2.95 -6.16 10.82
C PRO A 41 2.45 -5.41 9.57
N GLY A 42 2.66 -5.93 8.35
CA GLY A 42 2.22 -5.32 7.10
C GLY A 42 3.27 -4.40 6.46
N ASN A 43 2.82 -3.47 5.60
CA ASN A 43 3.68 -2.45 4.99
C ASN A 43 3.81 -1.22 5.91
N CYS A 44 4.96 -1.07 6.57
CA CYS A 44 5.23 -0.02 7.55
C CYS A 44 6.00 1.18 6.96
N GLN A 45 5.53 1.75 5.86
CA GLN A 45 6.14 2.92 5.19
C GLN A 45 5.41 4.24 5.44
N PHE A 46 4.48 4.27 6.40
CA PHE A 46 3.67 5.44 6.69
C PHE A 46 4.11 6.16 7.97
N ALA A 47 4.44 7.45 7.84
CA ALA A 47 4.74 8.32 8.97
C ALA A 47 3.49 8.77 9.73
N SER A 48 2.33 8.82 9.06
CA SER A 48 1.04 9.22 9.63
C SER A 48 -0.07 8.22 9.32
N TYR A 49 -1.07 8.17 10.20
CA TYR A 49 -2.22 7.30 10.03
C TYR A 49 -3.03 7.69 8.79
N GLN A 50 -3.19 8.99 8.51
CA GLN A 50 -3.91 9.46 7.33
C GLN A 50 -3.24 9.03 6.02
N GLN A 51 -1.90 9.04 5.96
CA GLN A 51 -1.18 8.58 4.77
C GLN A 51 -1.43 7.10 4.53
N CYS A 52 -1.40 6.28 5.59
CA CYS A 52 -1.76 4.88 5.50
C CYS A 52 -3.22 4.70 5.03
N LEU A 53 -4.17 5.43 5.59
CA LEU A 53 -5.58 5.35 5.21
C LEU A 53 -5.81 5.72 3.75
N ALA A 54 -5.12 6.75 3.25
CA ALA A 54 -5.18 7.11 1.84
C ALA A 54 -4.76 5.95 0.93
N THR A 55 -3.73 5.20 1.33
CA THR A 55 -3.29 4.00 0.60
C THR A 55 -4.22 2.79 0.83
N ALA A 56 -4.85 2.68 2.00
CA ALA A 56 -5.84 1.63 2.29
C ALA A 56 -7.15 1.83 1.51
N SER A 57 -7.46 3.07 1.14
CA SER A 57 -8.69 3.43 0.45
C SER A 57 -8.88 2.61 -0.84
N GLY A 58 -10.08 2.05 -1.02
CA GLY A 58 -10.40 1.20 -2.15
C GLY A 58 -9.82 -0.22 -2.08
N THR A 59 -9.20 -0.60 -0.96
CA THR A 59 -8.69 -1.95 -0.71
C THR A 59 -9.38 -2.59 0.50
N SER A 60 -9.10 -3.88 0.75
CA SER A 60 -9.52 -4.56 1.99
C SER A 60 -8.48 -4.46 3.11
N ALA A 61 -7.51 -3.54 2.99
CA ALA A 61 -6.50 -3.31 4.00
C ALA A 61 -6.97 -2.27 5.03
N TYR A 62 -6.33 -2.27 6.19
CA TYR A 62 -6.54 -1.32 7.27
C TYR A 62 -5.18 -0.85 7.81
N CYS A 63 -5.20 0.14 8.70
CA CYS A 63 -3.99 0.74 9.24
C CYS A 63 -3.82 0.39 10.71
N GLY A 64 -2.61 -0.03 11.09
CA GLY A 64 -2.23 -0.33 12.47
C GLY A 64 -0.94 0.38 12.86
N VAL A 65 -0.69 0.53 14.17
CA VAL A 65 0.59 1.06 14.68
C VAL A 65 1.68 0.01 14.45
N ASN A 66 2.86 0.44 14.01
CA ASN A 66 4.00 -0.44 13.89
C ASN A 66 4.44 -0.92 15.29
N PRO A 67 4.43 -2.23 15.59
CA PRO A 67 4.89 -2.73 16.89
C PRO A 67 6.34 -2.34 17.17
N ARG A 68 7.20 -2.29 16.15
CA ARG A 68 8.61 -1.88 16.31
C ARG A 68 8.71 -0.45 16.82
N TYR A 69 7.84 0.44 16.34
CA TYR A 69 7.77 1.82 16.81
C TYR A 69 7.22 1.89 18.24
N ALA A 70 6.13 1.16 18.52
CA ALA A 70 5.49 1.17 19.83
C ALA A 70 6.41 0.66 20.96
N PHE A 71 7.29 -0.31 20.67
CA PHE A 71 8.22 -0.89 21.67
C PHE A 71 9.60 -0.22 21.70
N SER A 72 9.94 0.63 20.73
CA SER A 72 11.21 1.38 20.72
C SER A 72 11.12 2.73 21.43
N GLN A 73 9.92 3.22 21.72
CA GLN A 73 9.74 4.36 22.61
C GLN A 73 10.03 3.94 24.05
N PRO A 74 11.03 4.54 24.73
CA PRO A 74 11.16 4.40 26.18
C PRO A 74 9.83 4.78 26.81
N ARG A 75 9.27 3.90 27.64
CA ARG A 75 8.18 4.28 28.52
C ARG A 75 8.80 5.14 29.61
N ASP A 76 8.89 6.44 29.37
CA ASP A 76 9.21 7.42 30.39
C ASP A 76 8.05 7.38 31.41
N TYR A 77 8.27 6.69 32.53
CA TYR A 77 7.35 6.62 33.68
C TYR A 77 7.72 7.69 34.70
#